data_AF-A0A970B5R7-F1
#
_entry.id   AF-A0A970B5R7-F1
#
_cell.length_a   1.000
_cell.length_b   1.000
_cell.length_c   1.000
_cell.angle_alpha   90.00
_cell.angle_beta   90.00
_cell.angle_gamma   90.00
#
_symmetry.space_group_name_H-M   'P 1'
#
loop_
_entity.id
_entity.type
_entity.pdbx_description
1 polymer ?
#
loop_
_entity_poly.entity_id
_entity_poly.type
_entity_poly.pdbx_seq_one_letter_code
_entity_poly.pdbx_strand_id
1 'polypeptide(L)'
;MQMNMNRNICDINDLALKLVALDFSDDHPPNNGGPTKTSRALAIIHLAAHDAYAQVTNMLKPKLGSLPPPPPSLAKDDATGTVAMLSAGLMAAERLYPDFAEFIAKKAAEWESKYQSRCGCMAAGCKCLDFFS
;
A
#
# COMPACT_ATOMS: atom_id res chain seq x y z
N MET A 1 17.98 17.61 5.40
CA MET A 1 16.56 17.22 5.45
C MET A 1 16.49 15.80 4.90
N GLN A 2 16.67 14.79 5.75
CA GLN A 2 16.97 13.41 5.34
C GLN A 2 15.70 12.56 5.32
N MET A 3 15.66 11.71 4.28
CA MET A 3 14.54 10.91 3.79
C MET A 3 14.04 9.88 4.81
N ASN A 4 12.79 10.02 5.27
CA ASN A 4 12.03 8.96 5.96
C ASN A 4 11.17 8.13 4.99
N MET A 5 11.53 8.14 3.71
CA MET A 5 10.85 7.40 2.63
C MET A 5 11.29 5.92 2.58
N ASN A 6 12.49 5.59 3.11
CA ASN A 6 13.11 4.26 3.01
C ASN A 6 12.53 3.15 3.91
N ARG A 7 11.57 3.45 4.81
CA ARG A 7 10.93 2.40 5.62
C ARG A 7 9.58 1.93 5.06
N ASN A 8 8.84 2.79 4.37
CA ASN A 8 7.43 2.52 4.08
C ASN A 8 7.24 1.62 2.85
N ILE A 9 8.07 1.78 1.81
CA ILE A 9 8.02 0.88 0.63
C ILE A 9 8.55 -0.52 0.97
N CYS A 10 9.48 -0.61 1.92
CA CYS A 10 9.99 -1.88 2.44
C CYS A 10 8.90 -2.66 3.17
N ASP A 11 7.98 -1.98 3.87
CA ASP A 11 6.83 -2.63 4.51
C ASP A 11 5.87 -3.24 3.46
N ILE A 12 5.63 -2.56 2.32
CA ILE A 12 4.89 -3.12 1.18
C ILE A 12 5.60 -4.36 0.60
N ASN A 13 6.92 -4.27 0.42
CA ASN A 13 7.70 -5.39 -0.10
C ASN A 13 7.67 -6.59 0.86
N ASP A 14 7.82 -6.35 2.16
CA ASP A 14 7.73 -7.38 3.19
C ASP A 14 6.34 -8.04 3.24
N LEU A 15 5.25 -7.25 3.15
CA LEU A 15 3.89 -7.77 2.99
C LEU A 15 3.79 -8.69 1.77
N ALA A 16 4.25 -8.22 0.61
CA ALA A 16 4.14 -8.98 -0.63
C ALA A 16 4.94 -10.29 -0.57
N LEU A 17 6.15 -10.28 -0.02
CA LEU A 17 6.96 -11.49 0.16
C LEU A 17 6.31 -12.48 1.14
N LYS A 18 5.67 -11.99 2.20
CA LYS A 18 4.93 -12.84 3.14
C LYS A 18 3.70 -13.47 2.50
N LEU A 19 2.95 -12.71 1.70
CA LEU A 19 1.82 -13.26 0.94
C LEU A 19 2.26 -14.34 -0.04
N VAL A 20 3.37 -14.11 -0.75
CA VAL A 20 3.97 -15.14 -1.60
C VAL A 20 4.33 -16.37 -0.78
N ALA A 21 5.01 -16.21 0.35
CA ALA A 21 5.38 -17.35 1.20
C ALA A 21 4.15 -18.14 1.67
N LEU A 22 3.08 -17.46 2.08
CA LEU A 22 1.82 -18.08 2.49
C LEU A 22 1.13 -18.82 1.33
N ASP A 23 1.07 -18.21 0.14
CA ASP A 23 0.46 -18.79 -1.08
C ASP A 23 1.13 -20.11 -1.51
N PHE A 24 2.40 -20.33 -1.14
CA PHE A 24 3.13 -21.58 -1.41
C PHE A 24 3.22 -22.54 -0.20
N SER A 25 2.73 -22.14 0.97
CA SER A 25 2.86 -22.92 2.20
C SER A 25 1.53 -23.49 2.71
N ASP A 26 0.40 -22.89 2.38
CA ASP A 26 -0.91 -23.46 2.70
C ASP A 26 -1.26 -24.57 1.70
N ASP A 27 -1.97 -25.62 2.15
CA ASP A 27 -2.44 -26.76 1.33
C ASP A 27 -3.54 -26.37 0.32
N HIS A 28 -3.54 -25.12 -0.15
CA HIS A 28 -4.45 -24.60 -1.16
C HIS A 28 -3.76 -24.48 -2.54
N PRO A 29 -4.52 -24.49 -3.64
CA PRO A 29 -3.97 -24.11 -4.94
C PRO A 29 -3.52 -22.63 -4.90
N PRO A 30 -2.26 -22.34 -5.24
CA PRO A 30 -1.72 -20.97 -5.13
C PRO A 30 -2.44 -20.01 -6.07
N ASN A 31 -2.87 -18.86 -5.55
CA ASN A 31 -3.51 -17.78 -6.30
C ASN A 31 -2.59 -17.24 -7.40
N ASN A 32 -1.30 -17.06 -7.06
CA ASN A 32 -0.27 -16.57 -7.97
C ASN A 32 0.86 -17.60 -8.14
N GLY A 33 0.48 -18.87 -8.34
CA GLY A 33 1.41 -19.98 -8.47
C GLY A 33 2.42 -19.86 -9.60
N GLY A 34 3.66 -20.25 -9.29
CA GLY A 34 4.80 -20.27 -10.21
C GLY A 34 5.51 -18.93 -10.36
N PRO A 35 6.80 -18.94 -10.76
CA PRO A 35 7.68 -17.76 -10.72
C PRO A 35 7.12 -16.56 -11.49
N THR A 36 6.49 -16.80 -12.65
CA THR A 36 5.95 -15.74 -13.50
C THR A 36 4.77 -15.00 -12.86
N LYS A 37 3.82 -15.72 -12.24
CA LYS A 37 2.64 -15.09 -11.63
C LYS A 37 3.00 -14.38 -10.34
N THR A 38 3.87 -14.99 -9.54
CA THR A 38 4.41 -14.40 -8.31
C THR A 38 5.15 -13.09 -8.59
N SER A 39 6.06 -13.06 -9.57
CA SER A 39 6.75 -11.82 -9.96
C SER A 39 5.81 -10.75 -10.49
N ARG A 40 4.77 -11.14 -11.25
CA ARG A 40 3.73 -10.23 -11.72
C ARG A 40 2.94 -9.62 -10.55
N ALA A 41 2.54 -10.42 -9.57
CA ALA A 41 1.81 -9.94 -8.40
C ALA A 41 2.63 -8.91 -7.61
N LEU A 42 3.91 -9.21 -7.37
CA LEU A 42 4.84 -8.28 -6.72
C LEU A 42 4.96 -6.95 -7.47
N ALA A 43 5.08 -7.01 -8.80
CA ALA A 43 5.18 -5.81 -9.64
C ALA A 43 3.90 -4.96 -9.60
N ILE A 44 2.71 -5.59 -9.62
CA ILE A 44 1.43 -4.88 -9.54
C ILE A 44 1.28 -4.15 -8.20
N ILE A 45 1.61 -4.82 -7.08
CA ILE A 45 1.53 -4.21 -5.75
C ILE A 45 2.43 -2.99 -5.65
N HIS A 46 3.68 -3.09 -6.12
CA HIS A 46 4.63 -1.97 -6.10
C HIS A 46 4.23 -0.85 -7.06
N LEU A 47 3.68 -1.18 -8.22
CA LEU A 47 3.21 -0.18 -9.18
C LEU A 47 2.04 0.63 -8.61
N ALA A 48 1.07 -0.04 -7.98
CA ALA A 48 -0.06 0.61 -7.34
C ALA A 48 0.39 1.55 -6.21
N ALA A 49 1.30 1.07 -5.35
CA ALA A 49 1.89 1.86 -4.28
C ALA A 49 2.62 3.10 -4.82
N HIS A 50 3.50 2.93 -5.80
CA HIS A 50 4.25 4.02 -6.43
C HIS A 50 3.33 5.08 -7.01
N ASP A 51 2.33 4.66 -7.80
CA ASP A 51 1.45 5.57 -8.51
C ASP A 51 0.53 6.36 -7.56
N ALA A 52 0.07 5.74 -6.48
CA ALA A 52 -0.66 6.45 -5.43
C ALA A 52 0.20 7.52 -4.74
N TYR A 53 1.44 7.18 -4.38
CA TYR A 53 2.38 8.15 -3.78
C TYR A 53 2.66 9.31 -4.74
N ALA A 54 2.95 8.99 -6.01
CA ALA A 54 3.26 9.96 -7.06
C ALA A 54 2.09 10.93 -7.27
N GLN A 55 0.87 10.41 -7.28
CA GLN A 55 -0.35 11.18 -7.50
C GLN A 55 -0.63 12.18 -6.36
N VAL A 56 -0.38 11.79 -5.10
CA VAL A 56 -0.60 12.66 -3.95
C VAL A 56 0.48 13.73 -3.82
N THR A 57 1.75 13.32 -3.90
CA THR A 57 2.88 14.22 -3.62
C THR A 57 3.30 15.07 -4.82
N ASN A 58 2.97 14.64 -6.05
CA ASN A 58 3.48 15.23 -7.30
C ASN A 58 5.02 15.27 -7.39
N MET A 59 5.72 14.53 -6.52
CA MET A 59 7.19 14.45 -6.50
C MET A 59 7.73 13.45 -7.53
N LEU A 60 6.90 12.48 -7.90
CA LEU A 60 7.20 11.44 -8.88
C LEU A 60 6.17 11.52 -10.01
N LYS A 61 6.53 10.98 -11.19
CA LYS A 61 5.59 10.86 -12.30
C LYS A 61 4.87 9.51 -12.21
N PRO A 62 3.54 9.47 -12.12
CA PRO A 62 2.79 8.22 -12.22
C PRO A 62 3.12 7.48 -13.51
N LYS A 63 3.17 6.16 -13.45
CA LYS A 63 3.43 5.30 -14.61
C LYS A 63 2.14 5.04 -15.39
N LEU A 64 1.00 4.99 -14.70
CA LEU A 64 -0.31 4.93 -15.31
C LEU A 64 -0.78 6.35 -15.69
N GLY A 65 -1.08 6.55 -16.98
CA GLY A 65 -1.48 7.86 -17.52
C GLY A 65 -2.90 8.30 -17.19
N SER A 66 -3.73 7.44 -16.57
CA SER A 66 -5.17 7.67 -16.39
C SER A 66 -5.64 7.48 -14.94
N LEU A 67 -4.84 7.90 -13.96
CA LEU A 67 -5.27 7.84 -12.56
C LEU A 67 -6.24 8.98 -12.26
N PRO A 68 -7.33 8.72 -11.51
CA PRO A 68 -8.22 9.78 -11.09
C PRO A 68 -7.45 10.83 -10.25
N PRO A 69 -7.75 12.13 -10.42
CA PRO A 69 -7.14 13.15 -9.60
C PRO A 69 -7.53 12.94 -8.12
N PRO A 70 -6.59 13.13 -7.18
CA PRO A 70 -6.93 13.07 -5.77
C PRO A 70 -7.86 14.24 -5.42
N PRO A 71 -8.70 14.10 -4.38
CA PRO A 71 -9.60 15.16 -3.96
C PRO A 71 -8.80 16.44 -3.62
N PRO A 72 -9.30 17.65 -3.99
CA PRO A 72 -8.55 18.90 -3.82
C PRO A 72 -8.18 19.22 -2.38
N SER A 73 -8.94 18.69 -1.42
CA SER A 73 -8.73 18.85 0.03
C SER A 73 -7.64 17.95 0.61
N LEU A 74 -7.05 17.07 -0.19
CA LEU A 74 -6.01 16.15 0.27
C LEU A 74 -4.67 16.89 0.41
N ALA A 75 -4.03 16.75 1.57
CA ALA A 75 -2.70 17.28 1.79
C ALA A 75 -1.69 16.62 0.85
N LYS A 76 -0.81 17.43 0.24
CA LYS A 76 0.20 16.98 -0.73
C LYS A 76 1.56 16.74 -0.06
N ASP A 77 1.56 16.25 1.17
CA ASP A 77 2.77 15.99 1.95
C ASP A 77 3.19 14.50 1.91
N ASP A 78 4.42 14.23 2.36
CA ASP A 78 5.00 12.87 2.42
C ASP A 78 4.20 11.92 3.32
N ALA A 79 3.59 12.44 4.39
CA ALA A 79 2.80 11.64 5.32
C ALA A 79 1.53 11.10 4.64
N THR A 80 0.80 11.98 3.97
CA THR A 80 -0.42 11.65 3.22
C THR A 80 -0.10 10.78 2.00
N GLY A 81 1.00 11.08 1.29
CA GLY A 81 1.50 10.24 0.20
C GLY A 81 1.87 8.83 0.68
N THR A 82 2.49 8.72 1.84
CA THR A 82 2.82 7.41 2.46
C THR A 82 1.56 6.62 2.78
N VAL A 83 0.52 7.25 3.36
CA VAL A 83 -0.74 6.56 3.67
C VAL A 83 -1.42 6.09 2.38
N ALA A 84 -1.50 6.94 1.35
CA ALA A 84 -2.05 6.58 0.04
C ALA A 84 -1.27 5.44 -0.64
N MET A 85 0.05 5.42 -0.51
CA MET A 85 0.90 4.34 -1.00
C MET A 85 0.57 3.01 -0.32
N LEU A 86 0.43 3.02 1.01
CA LEU A 86 0.16 1.82 1.80
C LEU A 86 -1.24 1.25 1.50
N SER A 87 -2.26 2.11 1.43
CA SER A 87 -3.63 1.69 1.11
C SER A 87 -3.75 1.12 -0.31
N ALA A 88 -3.13 1.77 -1.30
CA ALA A 88 -3.14 1.24 -2.67
C ALA A 88 -2.43 -0.11 -2.77
N GLY A 89 -1.31 -0.27 -2.04
CA GLY A 89 -0.59 -1.54 -1.95
C GLY A 89 -1.42 -2.65 -1.30
N LEU A 90 -2.12 -2.36 -0.19
CA LEU A 90 -3.02 -3.31 0.48
C LEU A 90 -4.19 -3.71 -0.43
N MET A 91 -4.85 -2.74 -1.06
CA MET A 91 -5.96 -3.00 -1.96
C MET A 91 -5.53 -3.86 -3.17
N ALA A 92 -4.33 -3.63 -3.69
CA ALA A 92 -3.76 -4.48 -4.74
C ALA A 92 -3.49 -5.90 -4.22
N ALA A 93 -2.94 -6.02 -3.00
CA ALA A 93 -2.68 -7.30 -2.36
C ALA A 93 -3.97 -8.10 -2.11
N GLU A 94 -5.02 -7.50 -1.57
CA GLU A 94 -6.32 -8.16 -1.33
C GLU A 94 -6.93 -8.72 -2.61
N ARG A 95 -6.83 -7.98 -3.72
CA ARG A 95 -7.33 -8.43 -5.03
C ARG A 95 -6.51 -9.57 -5.63
N LEU A 96 -5.21 -9.62 -5.34
CA LEU A 96 -4.30 -10.64 -5.87
C LEU A 96 -4.28 -11.90 -5.00
N TYR A 97 -4.56 -11.77 -3.71
CA TYR A 97 -4.46 -12.81 -2.69
C TYR A 97 -5.74 -12.85 -1.84
N PRO A 98 -6.90 -13.15 -2.45
CA PRO A 98 -8.19 -13.09 -1.75
C PRO A 98 -8.28 -14.09 -0.58
N ASP A 99 -7.63 -15.24 -0.69
CA ASP A 99 -7.60 -16.26 0.36
C ASP A 99 -6.92 -15.78 1.64
N PHE A 100 -6.08 -14.73 1.54
CA PHE A 100 -5.31 -14.17 2.65
C PHE A 100 -5.87 -12.84 3.16
N ALA A 101 -7.14 -12.53 2.88
CA ALA A 101 -7.79 -11.29 3.30
C ALA A 101 -7.68 -11.03 4.80
N GLU A 102 -7.80 -12.05 5.66
CA GLU A 102 -7.66 -11.89 7.12
C GLU A 102 -6.23 -11.49 7.52
N PHE A 103 -5.22 -12.10 6.89
CA PHE A 103 -3.81 -11.74 7.13
C PHE A 103 -3.55 -10.30 6.68
N ILE A 104 -4.10 -9.89 5.55
CA ILE A 104 -3.96 -8.53 5.02
C ILE A 104 -4.66 -7.52 5.92
N ALA A 105 -5.88 -7.81 6.38
CA ALA A 105 -6.61 -6.97 7.33
C ALA A 105 -5.85 -6.79 8.65
N LYS A 106 -5.22 -7.85 9.16
CA LYS A 106 -4.35 -7.76 10.34
C LYS A 106 -3.14 -6.85 10.08
N LYS A 107 -2.51 -6.96 8.92
CA LYS A 107 -1.39 -6.09 8.53
C LYS A 107 -1.82 -4.63 8.36
N ALA A 108 -3.01 -4.39 7.80
CA ALA A 108 -3.60 -3.06 7.70
C ALA A 108 -3.78 -2.44 9.09
N ALA A 109 -4.39 -3.15 10.03
CA ALA A 109 -4.57 -2.69 11.41
C ALA A 109 -3.24 -2.44 12.15
N GLU A 110 -2.24 -3.29 11.95
CA GLU A 110 -0.88 -3.08 12.47
C GLU A 110 -0.29 -1.78 11.92
N TRP A 111 -0.46 -1.52 10.61
CA TRP A 111 0.04 -0.30 9.97
C TRP A 111 -0.73 0.94 10.40
N GLU A 112 -2.04 0.88 10.54
CA GLU A 112 -2.83 1.98 11.11
C GLU A 112 -2.22 2.43 12.44
N SER A 113 -1.97 1.51 13.37
CA SER A 113 -1.34 1.86 14.66
C SER A 113 0.06 2.48 14.51
N LYS A 114 0.85 2.01 13.53
CA LYS A 114 2.22 2.47 13.25
C LYS A 114 2.25 3.87 12.61
N TYR A 115 1.30 4.16 11.71
CA TYR A 115 1.28 5.36 10.88
C TYR A 115 0.32 6.44 11.36
N GLN A 116 -0.63 6.12 12.24
CA GLN A 116 -1.55 7.09 12.85
C GLN A 116 -0.82 8.13 13.73
N SER A 117 0.34 7.76 14.30
CA SER A 117 1.23 8.70 15.00
C SER A 117 1.97 9.69 14.07
N ARG A 118 2.00 9.42 12.75
CA ARG A 118 2.65 10.26 11.73
C ARG A 118 1.68 11.19 11.00
N CYS A 119 0.37 10.95 11.13
CA CYS A 119 -0.65 11.93 10.74
C CYS A 119 -0.72 12.99 11.84
N GLY A 120 -0.01 14.11 11.64
CA GLY A 120 0.13 15.22 12.60
C GLY A 120 -1.16 16.03 12.78
N CYS A 121 -2.12 15.45 13.49
CA CYS A 121 -3.48 15.98 13.60
C CYS A 121 -3.82 16.41 15.03
N MET A 122 -3.18 17.46 15.53
CA MET A 122 -3.72 18.18 16.69
C MET A 122 -4.84 19.10 16.18
N ALA A 123 -6.06 18.88 16.67
CA ALA A 123 -7.30 19.62 16.40
C ALA A 123 -8.10 19.18 15.15
N ALA A 124 -9.19 18.45 15.43
CA ALA A 124 -10.43 18.33 14.67
C ALA A 124 -10.33 18.14 13.13
N GLY A 125 -10.38 16.89 12.67
CA GLY A 125 -10.81 16.57 11.30
C GLY A 125 -9.83 15.80 10.41
N CYS A 126 -8.78 15.17 10.95
CA CYS A 126 -7.88 14.38 10.13
C CYS A 126 -8.49 13.07 9.63
N LYS A 127 -8.81 13.04 8.34
CA LYS A 127 -9.26 11.86 7.59
C LYS A 127 -8.09 11.09 6.96
N CYS A 128 -7.09 10.70 7.75
CA CYS A 128 -6.15 9.65 7.28
C CYS A 128 -6.84 8.28 7.17
N LEU A 129 -7.94 8.09 7.91
CA LEU A 129 -8.69 6.83 8.02
C LEU A 129 -9.57 6.50 6.80
N ASP A 130 -9.86 7.46 5.93
CA ASP A 130 -10.72 7.23 4.76
C ASP A 130 -9.99 6.48 3.61
N PHE A 131 -8.72 6.06 3.80
CA PHE A 131 -7.96 5.32 2.81
C PHE A 131 -7.99 3.79 2.98
N PHE A 132 -8.30 3.29 4.17
CA PHE A 132 -8.29 1.84 4.46
C PHE A 132 -9.70 1.21 4.52
N SER A 133 -10.75 2.02 4.35
CA SER A 133 -12.16 1.61 4.32
C SER A 133 -12.77 1.64 2.92
#